data_AF-A0A2E8K0L8-F1
#
_entry.id   AF-A0A2E8K0L8-F1
#
_cell.length_a   1.000
_cell.length_b   1.000
_cell.length_c   1.000
_cell.angle_alpha   90.00
_cell.angle_beta   90.00
_cell.angle_gamma   90.00
#
_symmetry.space_group_name_H-M   'P 1'
#
loop_
_entity.id
_entity.type
_entity.pdbx_description
1 polymer ?
#
loop_
_entity_poly.entity_id
_entity_poly.type
_entity_poly.pdbx_seq_one_letter_code
_entity_poly.pdbx_strand_id
1 'polypeptide(L)'
;MNESERHHHPSGGSIKDRRGLLILLAMMAATLTTAAWGVEIAPKSPQELAEIADEIVLGVVESRSMEQTTNEEWLERKFTYQVRVEEDSEKGGLKQGDVIQVKAANRRWIGPDPMPPSGTGHFPLPIVGELARFHLVDISGDDAYMVVIPNGVELSRDADATDPRRIGDLPPEPAMPEEETPAEEADRDPFGWDVLLVLLAIPLVVGGLRQKGRPRLVLLLVASVMLAGAITIVLV
;
A
#
# COMPACT_ATOMS: atom_id res chain seq x y z
N MET A 1 -8.34 -3.53 100.59
CA MET A 1 -9.40 -2.50 100.69
C MET A 1 -9.23 -1.54 99.53
N ASN A 2 -10.36 -1.28 98.85
CA ASN A 2 -10.66 -0.32 97.77
C ASN A 2 -10.07 -0.65 96.38
N GLU A 3 -10.90 -1.08 95.42
CA GLU A 3 -11.85 -0.29 94.60
C GLU A 3 -11.14 0.71 93.67
N SER A 4 -11.08 0.41 92.37
CA SER A 4 -12.01 1.01 91.41
C SER A 4 -11.68 0.54 89.99
N GLU A 5 -12.69 -0.05 89.36
CA GLU A 5 -12.78 -0.26 87.93
C GLU A 5 -12.69 1.05 87.14
N ARG A 6 -12.25 0.90 85.88
CA ARG A 6 -12.78 1.45 84.61
C ARG A 6 -11.70 2.17 83.80
N HIS A 7 -11.45 1.70 82.57
CA HIS A 7 -12.02 2.29 81.35
C HIS A 7 -11.36 1.77 80.06
N HIS A 8 -12.25 1.40 79.12
CA HIS A 8 -12.21 1.61 77.67
C HIS A 8 -11.13 1.00 76.76
N HIS A 9 -11.58 -0.04 76.05
CA HIS A 9 -11.64 -0.20 74.58
C HIS A 9 -10.73 0.67 73.69
N PRO A 10 -9.92 0.07 72.79
CA PRO A 10 -9.33 0.78 71.66
C PRO A 10 -10.40 1.10 70.61
N SER A 11 -10.61 2.38 70.37
CA SER A 11 -11.36 2.93 69.23
C SER A 11 -10.61 2.61 67.93
N GLY A 12 -11.14 1.64 67.18
CA GLY A 12 -10.80 1.45 65.77
C GLY A 12 -11.34 2.63 64.96
N GLY A 13 -10.46 3.59 64.66
CA GLY A 13 -10.70 4.65 63.68
C GLY A 13 -10.76 4.08 62.26
N SER A 14 -11.85 3.40 61.95
CA SER A 14 -12.29 3.11 60.59
C SER A 14 -12.51 4.46 59.90
N ILE A 15 -11.60 4.82 58.99
CA ILE A 15 -11.71 5.98 58.10
C ILE A 15 -12.95 5.77 57.22
N LYS A 16 -14.11 6.16 57.76
CA LYS A 16 -15.40 6.27 57.07
C LYS A 16 -15.54 7.66 56.44
N ASP A 17 -14.51 8.15 55.78
CA ASP A 17 -14.66 9.36 54.98
C ASP A 17 -15.16 8.98 53.58
N ARG A 18 -16.47 8.75 53.49
CA ARG A 18 -17.21 8.65 52.21
C ARG A 18 -16.93 9.83 51.28
N ARG A 19 -16.47 10.96 51.84
CA ARG A 19 -16.01 12.15 51.10
C ARG A 19 -14.67 11.93 50.38
N GLY A 20 -13.73 11.21 50.98
CA GLY A 20 -12.46 10.87 50.35
C GLY A 20 -12.63 9.89 49.18
N LEU A 21 -13.55 8.91 49.34
CA LEU A 21 -13.89 7.97 48.27
C LEU A 21 -14.61 8.65 47.09
N LEU A 22 -15.49 9.63 47.36
CA LEU A 22 -16.16 10.41 46.31
C LEU A 22 -15.19 11.33 45.54
N ILE A 23 -14.18 11.90 46.21
CA ILE A 23 -13.14 12.70 45.55
C ILE A 23 -12.23 11.80 44.70
N LEU A 24 -11.90 10.60 45.17
CA LEU A 24 -11.10 9.63 44.40
C LEU A 24 -11.88 9.09 43.18
N LEU A 25 -13.19 8.85 43.30
CA LEU A 25 -14.07 8.49 42.19
C LEU A 25 -14.28 9.65 41.19
N ALA A 26 -14.37 10.88 41.67
CA ALA A 26 -14.43 12.06 40.80
C ALA A 26 -13.11 12.30 40.04
N MET A 27 -11.96 11.98 40.65
CA MET A 27 -10.66 12.02 39.97
C MET A 27 -10.46 10.86 39.00
N MET A 28 -10.93 9.64 39.29
CA MET A 28 -10.91 8.52 38.32
C MET A 28 -11.91 8.72 37.16
N ALA A 29 -12.97 9.50 37.35
CA ALA A 29 -13.90 9.86 36.28
C ALA A 29 -13.34 10.94 35.34
N ALA A 30 -12.26 11.64 35.72
CA ALA A 30 -11.66 12.72 34.94
C ALA A 30 -10.55 12.26 33.97
N THR A 31 -10.21 10.97 33.95
CA THR A 31 -9.22 10.39 33.02
C THR A 31 -9.86 9.55 31.91
N LEU A 32 -11.09 9.88 31.51
CA LEU A 32 -11.62 9.52 30.20
C LEU A 32 -11.25 10.64 29.23
N THR A 33 -9.95 10.76 28.93
CA THR A 33 -9.56 11.38 27.67
C THR A 33 -10.13 10.49 26.58
N THR A 34 -11.29 10.89 26.04
CA THR A 34 -11.81 10.36 24.80
C THR A 34 -10.75 10.60 23.75
N ALA A 35 -9.94 9.57 23.47
CA ALA A 35 -9.24 9.50 22.22
C ALA A 35 -10.35 9.58 21.16
N ALA A 36 -10.50 10.75 20.55
CA ALA A 36 -11.30 10.91 19.35
C ALA A 36 -10.58 10.10 18.28
N TRP A 37 -10.82 8.80 18.24
CA TRP A 37 -10.46 7.98 17.09
C TRP A 37 -11.20 8.60 15.92
N GLY A 38 -10.47 9.05 14.90
CA GLY A 38 -11.03 9.72 13.74
C GLY A 38 -12.26 8.96 13.24
N VAL A 39 -13.43 9.58 13.38
CA VAL A 39 -14.70 8.94 13.03
C VAL A 39 -14.81 9.01 11.52
N GLU A 40 -14.53 7.87 10.87
CA GLU A 40 -14.82 7.67 9.46
C GLU A 40 -16.33 7.80 9.21
N ILE A 41 -16.72 8.30 8.03
CA ILE A 41 -18.14 8.37 7.67
C ILE A 41 -18.65 6.93 7.50
N ALA A 42 -19.72 6.57 8.22
CA ALA A 42 -20.30 5.24 8.12
C ALA A 42 -20.78 4.96 6.68
N PRO A 43 -20.54 3.75 6.15
CA PRO A 43 -21.07 3.34 4.85
C PRO A 43 -22.59 3.47 4.80
N LYS A 44 -23.11 3.95 3.67
CA LYS A 44 -24.54 3.99 3.36
C LYS A 44 -25.04 2.62 2.94
N SER A 45 -26.29 2.34 3.27
CA SER A 45 -27.01 1.18 2.76
C SER A 45 -27.29 1.31 1.25
N PRO A 46 -27.53 0.20 0.54
CA PRO A 46 -27.90 0.25 -0.88
C PRO A 46 -29.15 1.11 -1.16
N GLN A 47 -30.12 1.11 -0.24
CA GLN A 47 -31.32 1.94 -0.37
C GLN A 47 -30.99 3.43 -0.31
N GLU A 48 -30.18 3.85 0.66
CA GLU A 48 -29.76 5.25 0.79
C GLU A 48 -28.93 5.70 -0.42
N LEU A 49 -28.06 4.85 -0.97
CA LEU A 49 -27.31 5.15 -2.18
C LEU A 49 -28.24 5.34 -3.38
N ALA A 50 -29.23 4.46 -3.56
CA ALA A 50 -30.19 4.54 -4.65
C ALA A 50 -31.13 5.75 -4.54
N GLU A 51 -31.45 6.20 -3.33
CA GLU A 51 -32.23 7.42 -3.08
C GLU A 51 -31.46 8.67 -3.49
N ILE A 52 -30.17 8.74 -3.16
CA ILE A 52 -29.30 9.90 -3.42
C ILE A 52 -28.88 9.98 -4.89
N ALA A 53 -28.60 8.85 -5.54
CA ALA A 53 -28.05 8.82 -6.88
C ALA A 53 -29.03 9.37 -7.93
N ASP A 54 -28.54 10.18 -8.87
CA ASP A 54 -29.27 10.58 -10.08
C ASP A 54 -29.19 9.49 -11.14
N GLU A 55 -28.02 8.86 -11.27
CA GLU A 55 -27.74 7.75 -12.19
C GLU A 55 -27.23 6.53 -11.41
N ILE A 56 -27.67 5.32 -11.80
CA ILE A 56 -27.14 4.05 -11.30
C ILE A 56 -26.77 3.19 -12.50
N VAL A 57 -25.47 2.91 -12.65
CA VAL A 57 -24.94 2.21 -13.83
C VAL A 57 -24.04 1.05 -13.46
N LEU A 58 -24.09 0.00 -14.26
CA LEU A 58 -23.08 -1.05 -14.29
C LEU A 58 -22.10 -0.72 -15.42
N GLY A 59 -20.81 -0.57 -15.11
CA GLY A 59 -19.84 -0.13 -16.10
C GLY A 59 -18.42 -0.63 -15.89
N VAL A 60 -17.65 -0.66 -16.97
CA VAL A 60 -16.22 -1.01 -16.97
C VAL A 60 -15.39 0.26 -16.98
N VAL A 61 -14.39 0.32 -16.11
CA VAL A 61 -13.42 1.43 -16.10
C VAL A 61 -12.45 1.27 -17.27
N GLU A 62 -12.55 2.13 -18.27
CA GLU A 62 -11.64 2.13 -19.44
C GLU A 62 -10.33 2.86 -19.14
N SER A 63 -10.40 3.96 -18.41
CA SER A 63 -9.21 4.70 -17.99
C SER A 63 -9.40 5.36 -16.63
N ARG A 64 -8.28 5.67 -16.00
CA ARG A 64 -8.22 6.32 -14.68
C ARG A 64 -7.05 7.29 -14.67
N SER A 65 -7.31 8.51 -14.20
CA SER A 65 -6.28 9.50 -13.85
C SER A 65 -6.46 9.91 -12.38
N MET A 66 -5.37 10.35 -11.78
CA MET A 66 -5.32 10.78 -10.39
C MET A 66 -4.46 12.03 -10.28
N GLU A 67 -5.01 13.05 -9.64
CA GLU A 67 -4.25 14.20 -9.15
C GLU A 67 -4.07 14.08 -7.65
N GLN A 68 -2.84 14.27 -7.17
CA GLN A 68 -2.53 14.25 -5.76
C GLN A 68 -2.05 15.64 -5.32
N THR A 69 -2.63 16.16 -4.25
CA THR A 69 -2.25 17.44 -3.66
C THR A 69 -2.10 17.29 -2.16
N THR A 70 -1.09 17.94 -1.60
CA THR A 70 -0.96 18.07 -0.15
C THR A 70 -1.62 19.37 0.27
N ASN A 71 -2.58 19.29 1.19
CA ASN A 71 -3.26 20.43 1.77
C ASN A 71 -3.15 20.32 3.29
N GLU A 72 -2.32 21.18 3.89
CA GLU A 72 -1.92 21.07 5.30
C GLU A 72 -1.36 19.67 5.60
N GLU A 73 -2.00 18.93 6.49
CA GLU A 73 -1.63 17.57 6.91
C GLU A 73 -2.51 16.49 6.22
N TRP A 74 -3.17 16.85 5.12
CA TRP A 74 -3.93 15.95 4.27
C TRP A 74 -3.22 15.71 2.93
N LEU A 75 -3.08 14.43 2.59
CA LEU A 75 -2.81 13.99 1.24
C LEU A 75 -4.14 13.75 0.53
N GLU A 76 -4.57 14.70 -0.28
CA GLU A 76 -5.81 14.63 -1.06
C GLU A 76 -5.54 14.02 -2.43
N ARG A 77 -6.47 13.19 -2.90
CA ARG A 77 -6.42 12.57 -4.23
C ARG A 77 -7.76 12.73 -4.91
N LYS A 78 -7.73 13.25 -6.13
CA LYS A 78 -8.88 13.38 -7.02
C LYS A 78 -8.72 12.41 -8.15
N PHE A 79 -9.72 11.57 -8.35
CA PHE A 79 -9.75 10.56 -9.41
C PHE A 79 -10.74 10.97 -10.48
N THR A 80 -10.34 10.79 -11.72
CA THR A 80 -11.23 10.88 -12.89
C THR A 80 -11.16 9.57 -13.65
N TYR A 81 -12.32 8.98 -13.89
CA TYR A 81 -12.50 7.73 -14.62
C TYR A 81 -13.24 8.00 -15.93
N GLN A 82 -12.89 7.25 -16.97
CA GLN A 82 -13.77 7.04 -18.12
C GLN A 82 -14.43 5.67 -17.93
N VAL A 83 -15.75 5.66 -17.82
CA VAL A 83 -16.53 4.45 -17.54
C VAL A 83 -17.44 4.18 -18.73
N ARG A 84 -17.28 3.01 -19.34
CA ARG A 84 -18.21 2.53 -20.35
C ARG A 84 -19.36 1.81 -19.68
N VAL A 85 -20.57 2.23 -19.98
CA VAL A 85 -21.82 1.64 -19.50
C VAL A 85 -22.04 0.29 -20.20
N GLU A 86 -22.13 -0.80 -19.44
CA GLU A 86 -22.27 -2.15 -19.99
C GLU A 86 -23.72 -2.56 -20.19
N GLU A 87 -24.64 -1.98 -19.43
CA GLU A 87 -26.09 -2.19 -19.50
C GLU A 87 -26.82 -0.86 -19.32
N ASP A 88 -28.02 -0.70 -19.90
CA ASP A 88 -28.86 0.49 -19.68
C ASP A 88 -28.99 0.80 -18.18
N SER A 89 -28.90 2.08 -17.82
CA SER A 89 -28.90 2.53 -16.43
C SER A 89 -30.11 1.99 -15.65
N GLU A 90 -29.89 1.49 -14.43
CA GLU A 90 -30.96 1.05 -13.54
C GLU A 90 -31.81 2.22 -13.04
N LYS A 91 -31.19 3.39 -12.94
CA LYS A 91 -31.81 4.67 -12.63
C LYS A 91 -31.15 5.73 -13.49
N GLY A 92 -31.96 6.63 -14.03
CA GLY A 92 -31.50 7.71 -14.90
C GLY A 92 -31.71 7.40 -16.39
N GLY A 93 -30.85 7.93 -17.24
CA GLY A 93 -31.04 7.96 -18.69
C GLY A 93 -29.92 7.34 -19.54
N LEU A 94 -28.80 6.94 -18.92
CA LEU A 94 -27.62 6.45 -19.65
C LEU A 94 -27.87 5.11 -20.34
N LYS A 95 -27.28 4.93 -21.52
CA LYS A 95 -27.47 3.79 -22.40
C LYS A 95 -26.26 2.89 -22.47
N GLN A 96 -26.51 1.61 -22.74
CA GLN A 96 -25.44 0.66 -23.03
C GLN A 96 -24.50 1.21 -24.12
N GLY A 97 -23.20 1.18 -23.84
CA GLY A 97 -22.14 1.65 -24.72
C GLY A 97 -21.77 3.13 -24.54
N ASP A 98 -22.53 3.91 -23.76
CA ASP A 98 -22.15 5.28 -23.42
C ASP A 98 -20.85 5.28 -22.62
N VAL A 99 -19.97 6.25 -22.89
CA VAL A 99 -18.74 6.47 -22.13
C VAL A 99 -18.91 7.77 -21.36
N ILE A 100 -18.90 7.66 -20.03
CA ILE A 100 -19.13 8.78 -19.12
C ILE A 100 -17.87 9.10 -18.31
N GLN A 101 -17.72 10.38 -17.98
CA GLN A 101 -16.70 10.82 -17.04
C GLN A 101 -17.21 10.73 -15.60
N VAL A 102 -16.53 9.96 -14.76
CA VAL A 102 -16.87 9.79 -13.34
C VAL A 102 -15.75 10.33 -12.46
N LYS A 103 -16.10 11.14 -11.48
CA LYS A 103 -15.18 11.75 -10.52
C LYS A 103 -15.37 11.12 -9.14
N ALA A 104 -14.26 10.97 -8.43
CA ALA A 104 -14.24 10.59 -7.02
C ALA A 104 -13.04 11.25 -6.34
N ALA A 105 -13.05 11.29 -5.01
CA ALA A 105 -11.94 11.84 -4.25
C ALA A 105 -11.75 11.09 -2.92
N ASN A 106 -10.52 10.88 -2.52
CA ASN A 106 -10.22 10.44 -1.16
C ASN A 106 -9.09 11.29 -0.58
N ARG A 107 -8.85 11.14 0.71
CA ARG A 107 -7.73 11.80 1.39
C ARG A 107 -7.22 10.95 2.53
N ARG A 108 -5.93 11.10 2.81
CA ARG A 108 -5.25 10.43 3.91
C ARG A 108 -4.60 11.47 4.81
N TRP A 109 -4.82 11.33 6.11
CA TRP A 109 -4.10 12.11 7.10
C TRP A 109 -2.62 11.70 7.14
N ILE A 110 -1.73 12.67 7.03
CA ILE A 110 -0.26 12.49 7.06
C ILE A 110 0.41 13.29 8.19
N GLY A 111 -0.39 13.93 9.04
CA GLY A 111 0.08 14.67 10.22
C GLY A 111 0.62 13.76 11.32
N PRO A 112 1.45 14.30 12.23
CA PRO A 112 2.04 13.54 13.34
C PRO A 112 1.02 13.20 14.43
N ASP A 113 -0.07 13.96 14.52
CA ASP A 113 -1.12 13.78 15.50
C ASP A 113 -2.16 12.73 15.06
N PRO A 114 -3.01 12.22 15.96
CA PRO A 114 -4.15 11.38 15.58
C PRO A 114 -5.03 12.09 14.54
N MET A 115 -5.52 11.32 13.56
CA MET A 115 -6.38 11.85 12.49
C MET A 115 -7.58 12.61 13.09
N PRO A 116 -7.83 13.86 12.69
CA PRO A 116 -8.96 14.63 13.19
C PRO A 116 -10.28 13.99 12.71
N PRO A 117 -11.39 14.15 13.46
CA PRO A 117 -12.68 13.54 13.15
C PRO A 117 -13.23 14.12 11.85
N SER A 118 -12.99 13.40 10.75
CA SER A 118 -13.38 13.82 9.41
C SER A 118 -13.38 12.59 8.48
N GLY A 119 -14.16 12.65 7.40
CA GLY A 119 -14.22 11.55 6.43
C GLY A 119 -12.99 11.48 5.54
N THR A 120 -12.60 10.26 5.14
CA THR A 120 -11.51 10.02 4.17
C THR A 120 -11.98 10.06 2.71
N GLY A 121 -13.28 10.24 2.47
CA GLY A 121 -13.85 10.45 1.14
C GLY A 121 -14.48 9.18 0.56
N HIS A 122 -14.18 8.87 -0.69
CA HIS A 122 -14.78 7.76 -1.42
C HIS A 122 -13.99 6.46 -1.24
N PHE A 123 -14.68 5.38 -0.88
CA PHE A 123 -14.14 4.03 -0.77
C PHE A 123 -15.26 2.95 -0.82
N PRO A 124 -15.07 1.82 -1.54
CA PRO A 124 -13.91 1.49 -2.37
C PRO A 124 -13.90 2.28 -3.69
N LEU A 125 -12.77 2.25 -4.39
CA LEU A 125 -12.63 2.82 -5.73
C LEU A 125 -12.21 1.72 -6.72
N PRO A 126 -12.74 1.72 -7.96
CA PRO A 126 -12.40 0.71 -8.95
C PRO A 126 -11.03 1.01 -9.58
N ILE A 127 -10.42 -0.01 -10.18
CA ILE A 127 -9.22 0.15 -11.02
C ILE A 127 -9.54 -0.12 -12.49
N VAL A 128 -8.62 0.24 -13.38
CA VAL A 128 -8.80 0.07 -14.83
C VAL A 128 -9.07 -1.39 -15.18
N GLY A 129 -10.07 -1.62 -16.03
CA GLY A 129 -10.53 -2.93 -16.48
C GLY A 129 -11.57 -3.59 -15.58
N GLU A 130 -11.88 -3.03 -14.41
CA GLU A 130 -12.88 -3.61 -13.52
C GLU A 130 -14.30 -3.20 -13.90
N LEU A 131 -15.21 -4.17 -13.75
CA LEU A 131 -16.64 -3.97 -13.73
C LEU A 131 -17.08 -3.58 -12.32
N ALA A 132 -17.80 -2.47 -12.20
CA ALA A 132 -18.38 -2.03 -10.94
C ALA A 132 -19.76 -1.40 -11.17
N ARG A 133 -20.59 -1.43 -10.12
CA ARG A 133 -21.83 -0.65 -10.07
C ARG A 133 -21.54 0.70 -9.43
N PHE A 134 -21.98 1.76 -10.09
CA PHE A 134 -21.76 3.14 -9.67
C PHE A 134 -23.09 3.79 -9.33
N HIS A 135 -23.13 4.42 -8.15
CA HIS A 135 -24.18 5.33 -7.71
C HIS A 135 -23.63 6.76 -7.89
N LEU A 136 -24.26 7.50 -8.79
CA LEU A 136 -23.71 8.72 -9.34
C LEU A 136 -24.67 9.89 -9.13
N VAL A 137 -24.13 11.08 -8.87
CA VAL A 137 -24.87 12.34 -8.91
C VAL A 137 -24.33 13.22 -10.03
N ASP A 138 -25.21 13.95 -10.68
CA ASP A 138 -24.85 14.90 -11.74
C ASP A 138 -24.06 16.07 -11.15
N ILE A 139 -22.92 16.40 -11.76
CA ILE A 139 -22.18 17.61 -11.42
C ILE A 139 -22.75 18.75 -12.27
N SER A 140 -23.66 19.53 -11.69
CA SER A 140 -24.32 20.64 -12.38
C SER A 140 -23.35 21.55 -13.13
N GLY A 141 -23.48 21.60 -14.45
CA GLY A 141 -22.68 22.45 -15.34
C GLY A 141 -21.37 21.82 -15.82
N ASP A 142 -21.16 20.53 -15.55
CA ASP A 142 -20.07 19.71 -16.06
C ASP A 142 -20.65 18.49 -16.78
N ASP A 143 -19.97 17.98 -17.81
CA ASP A 143 -20.37 16.74 -18.51
C ASP A 143 -19.77 15.53 -17.78
N ALA A 144 -20.03 15.46 -16.47
CA ALA A 144 -19.41 14.50 -15.57
C ALA A 144 -20.29 14.19 -14.37
N TYR A 145 -20.07 13.01 -13.80
CA TYR A 145 -20.76 12.54 -12.61
C TYR A 145 -19.81 12.46 -11.42
N MET A 146 -20.33 12.62 -10.21
CA MET A 146 -19.61 12.36 -8.96
C MET A 146 -20.13 11.08 -8.32
N VAL A 147 -19.25 10.24 -7.80
CA VAL A 147 -19.64 9.08 -6.99
C VAL A 147 -20.34 9.53 -5.70
N VAL A 148 -21.37 8.82 -5.26
CA VAL A 148 -22.00 9.09 -3.97
C VAL A 148 -21.05 8.72 -2.81
N ILE A 149 -20.80 9.65 -1.87
CA ILE A 149 -19.99 9.41 -0.67
C ILE A 149 -20.77 8.57 0.37
N PRO A 150 -20.10 7.71 1.15
CA PRO A 150 -18.69 7.35 1.04
C PRO A 150 -18.44 6.15 0.11
N ASN A 151 -19.46 5.32 -0.13
CA ASN A 151 -19.33 3.99 -0.74
C ASN A 151 -20.22 3.78 -1.96
N GLY A 152 -20.39 4.82 -2.80
CA GLY A 152 -21.21 4.76 -4.02
C GLY A 152 -20.69 3.82 -5.11
N VAL A 153 -19.56 3.13 -4.91
CA VAL A 153 -19.06 2.09 -5.80
C VAL A 153 -19.23 0.73 -5.15
N GLU A 154 -19.87 -0.18 -5.86
CA GLU A 154 -19.92 -1.60 -5.52
C GLU A 154 -19.05 -2.37 -6.52
N LEU A 155 -17.95 -2.94 -6.04
CA LEU A 155 -17.04 -3.72 -6.86
C LEU A 155 -17.63 -5.09 -7.20
N SER A 156 -17.21 -5.67 -8.33
CA SER A 156 -17.45 -7.09 -8.61
C SER A 156 -16.89 -7.97 -7.49
N ARG A 157 -17.49 -9.16 -7.30
CA ARG A 157 -17.06 -10.13 -6.27
C ARG A 157 -15.63 -10.64 -6.47
N ASP A 158 -15.14 -10.58 -7.70
CA ASP A 158 -13.78 -11.04 -8.05
C ASP A 158 -12.72 -9.97 -7.77
N ALA A 159 -13.13 -8.74 -7.43
CA ALA A 159 -12.23 -7.63 -7.18
C ALA A 159 -11.64 -7.71 -5.76
N ASP A 160 -10.32 -7.56 -5.64
CA ASP A 160 -9.65 -7.43 -4.35
C ASP A 160 -9.90 -6.04 -3.76
N ALA A 161 -10.77 -5.94 -2.76
CA ALA A 161 -11.11 -4.69 -2.09
C ALA A 161 -9.91 -4.05 -1.33
N THR A 162 -8.85 -4.82 -1.07
CA THR A 162 -7.66 -4.37 -0.33
C THR A 162 -6.51 -3.93 -1.23
N ASP A 163 -6.68 -3.98 -2.56
CA ASP A 163 -5.66 -3.57 -3.51
C ASP A 163 -5.21 -2.11 -3.27
N PRO A 164 -3.92 -1.86 -2.98
CA PRO A 164 -3.43 -0.52 -2.65
C PRO A 164 -3.62 0.49 -3.80
N ARG A 165 -3.69 0.02 -5.06
CA ARG A 165 -3.94 0.89 -6.21
C ARG A 165 -5.26 1.63 -6.09
N ARG A 166 -6.25 1.07 -5.39
CA ARG A 166 -7.57 1.70 -5.20
C ARG A 166 -7.49 3.03 -4.48
N ILE A 167 -6.67 3.10 -3.43
CA ILE A 167 -6.48 4.33 -2.65
C ILE A 167 -5.49 5.31 -3.30
N GLY A 168 -4.91 4.95 -4.46
CA GLY A 168 -3.89 5.73 -5.15
C GLY A 168 -2.48 5.46 -4.63
N ASP A 169 -2.32 4.47 -3.75
CA ASP A 169 -1.00 3.97 -3.37
C ASP A 169 -0.59 2.99 -4.48
N LEU A 170 0.20 3.47 -5.43
CA LEU A 170 0.84 2.58 -6.39
C LEU A 170 1.61 1.53 -5.56
N PRO A 171 1.48 0.22 -5.82
CA PRO A 171 2.53 -0.73 -5.48
C PRO A 171 3.84 -0.08 -5.92
N PRO A 172 4.93 -0.17 -5.15
CA PRO A 172 6.22 0.24 -5.67
C PRO A 172 6.31 -0.41 -7.05
N GLU A 173 6.42 0.41 -8.11
CA GLU A 173 6.71 -0.13 -9.42
C GLU A 173 7.85 -1.13 -9.17
N PRO A 174 7.74 -2.40 -9.61
CA PRO A 174 8.90 -3.27 -9.57
C PRO A 174 9.97 -2.46 -10.25
N ALA A 175 10.96 -2.01 -9.49
CA ALA A 175 11.82 -0.89 -9.87
C ALA A 175 12.15 -1.10 -11.34
N MET A 176 11.57 -0.24 -12.20
CA MET A 176 12.00 -0.20 -13.59
C MET A 176 13.51 -0.06 -13.45
N PRO A 177 14.31 -1.04 -13.93
CA PRO A 177 15.75 -0.91 -13.82
C PRO A 177 16.06 0.47 -14.37
N GLU A 178 16.70 1.29 -13.55
CA GLU A 178 16.97 2.70 -13.83
C GLU A 178 17.35 2.83 -15.30
N GLU A 179 16.74 3.78 -16.02
CA GLU A 179 17.16 4.12 -17.38
C GLU A 179 18.62 4.61 -17.32
N GLU A 180 19.56 3.66 -17.31
CA GLU A 180 20.93 3.90 -17.68
C GLU A 180 20.90 4.20 -19.19
N THR A 181 21.25 5.45 -19.51
CA THR A 181 21.68 5.91 -20.84
C THR A 181 22.31 4.79 -21.67
N PRO A 182 22.06 4.70 -23.00
CA PRO A 182 22.51 3.58 -23.82
C PRO A 182 24.03 3.57 -23.92
N ALA A 183 24.67 2.94 -22.95
CA ALA A 183 26.04 2.49 -23.04
C ALA A 183 25.96 1.10 -23.66
N GLU A 184 26.50 1.00 -24.87
CA GLU A 184 26.99 -0.21 -25.54
C GLU A 184 26.48 -1.53 -24.96
N GLU A 185 25.74 -2.29 -25.77
CA GLU A 185 25.82 -3.75 -25.73
C GLU A 185 27.31 -4.14 -25.86
N ALA A 186 28.02 -4.15 -24.74
CA ALA A 186 29.26 -4.88 -24.59
C ALA A 186 28.84 -6.34 -24.67
N ASP A 187 28.86 -6.88 -25.89
CA ASP A 187 29.40 -8.18 -26.25
C ASP A 187 29.76 -9.03 -25.02
N ARG A 188 28.73 -9.49 -24.30
CA ARG A 188 28.92 -10.42 -23.18
C ARG A 188 29.10 -11.77 -23.82
N ASP A 189 30.35 -12.03 -24.17
CA ASP A 189 30.87 -13.32 -24.60
C ASP A 189 30.17 -14.43 -23.79
N PRO A 190 29.33 -15.27 -24.42
CA PRO A 190 28.45 -16.20 -23.72
C PRO A 190 29.22 -17.26 -22.92
N PHE A 191 30.53 -17.34 -23.10
CA PHE A 191 31.39 -18.25 -22.36
C PHE A 191 32.40 -17.55 -21.44
N GLY A 192 32.65 -16.24 -21.54
CA GLY A 192 33.66 -15.56 -20.74
C GLY A 192 35.10 -16.06 -21.02
N TRP A 193 36.04 -15.13 -21.20
CA TRP A 193 37.45 -15.47 -21.43
C TRP A 193 38.05 -16.29 -20.27
N ASP A 194 37.53 -16.12 -19.06
CA ASP A 194 37.90 -16.90 -17.88
C ASP A 194 37.56 -18.39 -18.02
N VAL A 195 36.35 -18.74 -18.48
CA VAL A 195 35.97 -20.15 -18.69
C VAL A 195 36.75 -20.75 -19.85
N LEU A 196 36.97 -20.00 -20.94
CA LEU A 196 37.73 -20.49 -22.09
C LEU A 196 39.19 -20.76 -21.74
N LEU A 197 39.82 -19.89 -20.93
CA LEU A 197 41.17 -20.09 -20.39
C LEU A 197 41.24 -21.32 -19.48
N VAL A 198 40.25 -21.52 -18.61
CA VAL A 198 40.18 -22.71 -17.73
C VAL A 198 40.04 -23.99 -18.56
N LEU A 199 39.15 -24.01 -19.56
CA LEU A 199 38.94 -25.18 -20.42
C LEU A 199 40.19 -25.53 -21.24
N LEU A 200 40.96 -24.52 -21.69
CA LEU A 200 42.16 -24.74 -22.49
C LEU A 200 43.37 -25.18 -21.63
N ALA A 201 43.41 -24.79 -20.35
CA ALA A 201 44.45 -25.21 -19.42
C ALA A 201 44.38 -26.70 -19.05
N ILE A 202 43.18 -27.28 -18.96
CA ILE A 202 42.96 -28.68 -18.56
C ILE A 202 43.77 -29.68 -19.41
N PRO A 203 43.67 -29.71 -20.76
CA PRO A 203 44.44 -30.64 -21.57
C PRO A 203 45.95 -30.40 -21.51
N LEU A 204 46.40 -29.15 -21.30
CA LEU A 204 47.82 -28.83 -21.13
C LEU A 204 48.38 -29.36 -19.81
N VAL A 205 47.62 -29.27 -18.72
CA VAL A 205 47.99 -29.88 -17.42
C VAL A 205 48.05 -31.40 -17.55
N VAL A 206 47.02 -32.02 -18.13
CA VAL A 206 46.97 -33.48 -18.31
C VAL A 206 48.11 -33.97 -19.23
N GLY A 207 48.38 -33.24 -20.32
CA GLY A 207 49.50 -33.51 -21.23
C GLY A 207 50.87 -33.32 -20.57
N GLY A 208 51.04 -32.24 -19.81
CA GLY A 208 52.27 -31.92 -19.09
C GLY A 208 52.62 -32.97 -18.02
N LEU A 209 51.62 -33.49 -17.30
CA LEU A 209 51.81 -34.56 -16.30
C LEU A 209 52.30 -35.88 -16.93
N ARG A 210 52.01 -36.12 -18.22
CA ARG A 210 52.45 -37.33 -18.94
C ARG A 210 53.86 -37.22 -19.54
N GLN A 211 54.43 -36.02 -19.61
CA GLN A 211 55.75 -35.80 -20.21
C GLN A 211 56.88 -35.79 -19.16
N LYS A 212 58.12 -36.08 -19.59
CA LYS A 212 59.32 -36.03 -18.74
C LYS A 212 60.30 -34.97 -19.25
N GLY A 213 61.01 -34.32 -18.34
CA GLY A 213 62.06 -33.34 -18.65
C GLY A 213 61.54 -31.95 -19.01
N ARG A 214 62.32 -31.22 -19.82
CA ARG A 214 62.04 -29.83 -20.24
C ARG A 214 60.63 -29.57 -20.80
N PRO A 215 60.03 -30.42 -21.65
CA PRO A 215 58.72 -30.09 -22.23
C PRO A 215 57.58 -30.15 -21.21
N ARG A 216 57.71 -30.94 -20.12
CA ARG A 216 56.77 -30.89 -18.98
C ARG A 216 56.78 -29.53 -18.29
N LEU A 217 57.96 -28.96 -18.06
CA LEU A 217 58.08 -27.65 -17.40
C LEU A 217 57.48 -26.53 -18.25
N VAL A 218 57.68 -26.58 -19.57
CA VAL A 218 57.11 -25.59 -20.50
C VAL A 218 55.58 -25.67 -20.50
N LEU A 219 55.01 -26.87 -20.61
CA LEU A 219 53.55 -27.05 -20.64
C LEU A 219 52.88 -26.63 -19.32
N LEU A 220 53.49 -26.97 -18.18
CA LEU A 220 52.96 -26.57 -16.88
C LEU A 220 53.07 -25.05 -16.66
N LEU A 221 54.15 -24.41 -17.11
CA LEU A 221 54.30 -22.96 -17.00
C LEU A 221 53.27 -22.22 -17.85
N VAL A 222 53.02 -22.68 -19.08
CA VAL A 222 51.97 -22.11 -19.94
C VAL A 222 50.60 -22.28 -19.29
N ALA A 223 50.27 -23.47 -18.78
CA ALA A 223 49.01 -23.70 -18.10
C ALA A 223 48.85 -22.83 -16.84
N SER A 224 49.92 -22.63 -16.06
CA SER A 224 49.89 -21.75 -14.89
C SER A 224 49.63 -20.28 -15.24
N VAL A 225 50.22 -19.77 -16.34
CA VAL A 225 49.97 -18.40 -16.80
C VAL A 225 48.51 -18.23 -17.24
N MET A 226 47.94 -19.21 -17.95
CA MET A 226 46.54 -19.17 -18.37
C MET A 226 45.58 -19.18 -17.16
N LEU A 227 45.85 -20.02 -16.16
CA LEU A 227 45.05 -20.09 -14.95
C LEU A 227 45.12 -18.79 -14.12
N ALA A 228 46.32 -18.18 -14.02
CA ALA A 228 46.51 -16.90 -13.34
C ALA A 228 45.78 -15.75 -14.04
N GLY A 229 45.76 -15.76 -15.38
CA GLY A 229 44.97 -14.83 -16.19
C GLY A 229 43.48 -14.94 -15.91
N ALA A 230 42.94 -16.17 -15.88
CA ALA A 230 41.53 -16.40 -15.54
C ALA A 230 41.18 -15.88 -14.14
N ILE A 231 42.03 -16.14 -13.13
CA ILE A 231 41.81 -15.66 -11.76
C ILE A 231 41.80 -14.13 -11.69
N THR A 232 42.67 -13.47 -12.47
CA THR A 232 42.73 -12.01 -12.48
C THR A 232 41.49 -11.40 -13.13
N ILE A 233 40.96 -12.01 -14.18
CA ILE A 233 39.70 -11.57 -14.83
C ILE A 233 38.51 -11.72 -13.88
N VAL A 234 38.47 -12.76 -13.06
CA VAL A 234 37.37 -12.98 -12.08
C VAL A 234 37.45 -12.03 -10.87
N LEU A 235 38.65 -11.56 -10.51
CA LEU A 235 38.87 -10.73 -9.33
C LEU A 235 38.81 -9.21 -9.58
N VAL A 236 38.83 -8.78 -10.85
CA VAL A 236 38.72 -7.37 -11.28
C VAL A 236 37.29 -7.06 -11.66
#